data_AF-A0A0F7S1P7-F1
#
_entry.id   AF-A0A0F7S1P7-F1
#
_cell.length_a   1.000
_cell.length_b   1.000
_cell.length_c   1.000
_cell.angle_alpha   90.00
_cell.angle_beta   90.00
_cell.angle_gamma   90.00
#
_symmetry.space_group_name_H-M   'P 1'
#
loop_
_entity.id
_entity.type
_entity.pdbx_description
1 polymer ?
#
loop_
_entity_poly.entity_id
_entity_poly.type
_entity_poly.pdbx_seq_one_letter_code
_entity_poly.pdbx_strand_id
1 'polypeptide(L)'
;MSGFMLIPSMALYTASKAFVLLLTKSVYAEQHNKGCNLHVVVSCPGTTKAEIWSKGRASEKSLVLPVGTKEHVCATTLAALDACDKPVIIPGYFNKLQVASLRLAPHSLIRFLSQHLMGQDFLFCDADEVKEAFARMGRTLPTRT
;
A
#
# COMPACT_ATOMS: atom_id res chain seq x y z
N MET A 1 -0.12 0.30 4.88
CA MET A 1 1.12 0.72 4.20
C MET A 1 0.99 0.91 2.68
N SER A 2 0.22 0.07 1.97
CA SER A 2 0.05 0.17 0.50
C SER A 2 -0.51 1.52 -0.01
N GLY A 3 -1.31 2.24 0.78
CA GLY A 3 -1.80 3.58 0.42
C GLY A 3 -0.75 4.70 0.52
N PHE A 4 0.44 4.42 1.09
CA PHE A 4 1.55 5.38 1.20
C PHE A 4 2.71 5.07 0.23
N MET A 5 2.69 3.92 -0.43
CA MET A 5 3.78 3.42 -1.26
C MET A 5 3.30 3.17 -2.68
N LEU A 6 4.20 3.37 -3.63
CA LEU A 6 4.02 2.86 -4.98
C LEU A 6 4.54 1.42 -5.00
N ILE A 7 3.64 0.47 -5.24
CA ILE A 7 3.98 -0.93 -5.43
C ILE A 7 3.78 -1.21 -6.93
N PRO A 8 4.86 -1.39 -7.70
CA PRO A 8 4.78 -1.90 -9.07
C PRO A 8 3.90 -3.16 -9.11
N SER A 9 3.27 -3.44 -10.25
CA SER A 9 2.42 -4.62 -10.40
C SER A 9 1.11 -4.65 -9.57
N MET A 10 0.94 -3.74 -8.61
CA MET A 10 -0.26 -3.58 -7.77
C MET A 10 -0.78 -2.14 -7.83
N ALA A 11 -0.56 -1.44 -8.95
CA ALA A 11 -0.84 0.00 -9.09
C ALA A 11 -2.30 0.36 -8.80
N LEU A 12 -3.26 -0.43 -9.29
CA LEU A 12 -4.68 -0.19 -9.01
C LEU A 12 -5.02 -0.41 -7.53
N TYR A 13 -4.40 -1.43 -6.92
CA TYR A 13 -4.57 -1.71 -5.50
C TYR A 13 -3.99 -0.59 -4.64
N THR A 14 -2.77 -0.11 -4.92
CA THR A 14 -2.18 1.00 -4.17
C THR A 14 -2.93 2.30 -4.37
N ALA A 15 -3.38 2.60 -5.60
CA ALA A 15 -4.20 3.78 -5.89
C ALA A 15 -5.52 3.76 -5.12
N SER A 16 -6.22 2.62 -5.10
CA SER A 16 -7.48 2.51 -4.33
C SER A 16 -7.26 2.65 -2.82
N LYS A 17 -6.15 2.12 -2.27
CA LYS A 17 -5.81 2.30 -0.85
C LYS A 17 -5.38 3.73 -0.51
N ALA A 18 -4.73 4.44 -1.43
CA ALA A 18 -4.42 5.85 -1.29
C ALA A 18 -5.69 6.72 -1.33
N PHE A 19 -6.65 6.39 -2.19
CA PHE A 19 -7.96 7.05 -2.24
C PHE A 19 -8.69 6.95 -0.92
N VAL A 20 -8.83 5.73 -0.35
CA VAL A 20 -9.50 5.54 0.94
C VAL A 20 -8.81 6.34 2.05
N LEU A 21 -7.47 6.30 2.09
CA LEU A 21 -6.69 7.07 3.05
C LEU A 21 -6.99 8.57 2.97
N LEU A 22 -6.98 9.16 1.77
CA LEU A 22 -7.25 10.58 1.57
C LEU A 22 -8.70 10.93 1.90
N LEU A 23 -9.65 10.10 1.47
CA LEU A 23 -11.07 10.28 1.76
C LEU A 23 -11.33 10.32 3.28
N THR A 24 -10.81 9.34 4.03
CA THR A 24 -10.98 9.30 5.49
C THR A 24 -10.38 10.54 6.16
N LYS A 25 -9.21 10.99 5.72
CA LYS A 25 -8.59 12.21 6.26
C LYS A 25 -9.41 13.46 5.99
N SER A 26 -9.95 13.62 4.78
CA SER A 26 -10.80 14.75 4.41
C SER A 26 -12.07 14.77 5.25
N VAL A 27 -12.76 13.63 5.34
CA VAL A 27 -13.99 13.52 6.16
C VAL A 27 -13.70 13.81 7.63
N TYR A 28 -12.63 13.26 8.20
CA TYR A 28 -12.25 13.56 9.58
C TYR A 28 -12.03 15.06 9.81
N ALA A 29 -11.30 15.74 8.91
CA ALA A 29 -11.05 17.17 9.01
C ALA A 29 -12.34 18.00 8.92
N GLU A 30 -13.25 17.63 8.02
CA GLU A 30 -14.55 18.29 7.88
C GLU A 30 -15.42 18.14 9.14
N GLN A 31 -15.47 16.93 9.73
CA GLN A 31 -16.25 16.66 10.94
C GLN A 31 -15.66 17.35 12.17
N HIS A 32 -14.34 17.33 12.31
CA HIS A 32 -13.63 18.00 13.39
C HIS A 32 -13.89 19.52 13.37
N ASN A 33 -13.89 20.14 12.19
CA ASN A 33 -14.16 21.58 12.04
C ASN A 33 -15.62 21.95 12.36
N LYS A 34 -16.56 21.02 12.20
CA LYS A 34 -17.98 21.23 12.50
C LYS A 34 -18.36 20.93 13.96
N GLY A 35 -17.41 20.47 14.78
CA GLY A 35 -17.67 20.06 16.16
C GLY A 35 -18.60 18.85 16.28
N CYS A 36 -18.66 18.00 15.25
CA CYS A 36 -19.49 16.80 15.25
C CYS A 36 -18.78 15.64 15.99
N ASN A 37 -19.53 14.86 16.77
CA ASN A 37 -19.02 13.68 17.50
C ASN A 37 -18.81 12.43 16.60
N LEU A 38 -18.60 12.62 15.29
CA LEU A 38 -18.38 11.52 14.36
C LEU A 38 -16.88 11.26 14.18
N HIS A 39 -16.40 10.14 14.73
CA HIS A 39 -15.01 9.71 14.57
C HIS A 39 -14.86 8.76 13.38
N VAL A 40 -14.00 9.16 12.44
CA VAL A 40 -13.68 8.38 11.24
C VAL A 40 -12.19 8.10 11.23
N VAL A 41 -11.82 6.83 11.13
CA VAL A 41 -10.42 6.38 11.14
C VAL A 41 -10.14 5.40 10.01
N VAL A 42 -8.90 5.37 9.53
CA VAL A 42 -8.40 4.39 8.57
C VAL A 42 -7.21 3.65 9.16
N SER A 43 -7.31 2.32 9.18
CA SER A 43 -6.21 1.44 9.59
C SER A 43 -5.32 1.12 8.39
N CYS A 44 -4.02 1.38 8.54
CA CYS A 44 -3.00 1.26 7.51
C CYS A 44 -1.92 0.25 7.92
N PRO A 45 -2.27 -1.04 8.15
CA PRO A 45 -1.31 -2.05 8.58
C PRO A 45 -0.17 -2.24 7.57
N GLY A 46 0.97 -2.68 8.10
CA GLY A 46 2.04 -3.28 7.30
C GLY A 46 1.63 -4.66 6.79
N THR A 47 2.61 -5.47 6.43
CA THR A 47 2.35 -6.85 6.06
C THR A 47 1.78 -7.61 7.26
N THR A 48 0.59 -8.19 7.09
CA THR A 48 -0.10 -9.00 8.11
C THR A 48 -0.26 -10.41 7.56
N LYS A 49 -0.11 -11.43 8.40
CA LYS A 49 -0.38 -12.83 8.04
C LYS A 49 -1.88 -12.94 7.75
N ALA A 50 -2.27 -12.72 6.51
CA ALA A 50 -3.64 -12.80 6.05
C ALA A 50 -3.72 -13.74 4.84
N GLU A 51 -4.81 -14.50 4.74
CA GLU A 51 -5.05 -15.48 3.67
C GLU A 51 -5.08 -14.86 2.26
N ILE A 52 -5.22 -13.54 2.19
CA ILE A 52 -5.16 -12.77 0.94
C ILE A 52 -3.75 -12.85 0.33
N TRP A 53 -2.72 -12.97 1.17
CA TRP A 53 -1.33 -13.12 0.72
C TRP A 53 -1.00 -14.56 0.32
N SER A 54 -1.65 -15.57 0.91
CA SER A 54 -1.45 -16.97 0.52
C SER A 54 -2.10 -17.35 -0.81
N LYS A 55 -3.05 -16.54 -1.30
CA LYS A 55 -3.73 -16.75 -2.60
C LYS A 55 -3.18 -15.88 -3.75
N GLY A 56 -2.51 -14.77 -3.43
CA GLY A 56 -1.84 -13.95 -4.43
C GLY A 56 -0.46 -14.52 -4.76
N ARG A 57 0.02 -14.36 -6.01
CA ARG A 57 1.40 -14.69 -6.44
C ARG A 57 2.50 -13.86 -5.74
N ALA A 58 2.19 -13.22 -4.61
CA ALA A 58 3.17 -12.54 -3.79
C ALA A 58 3.91 -13.62 -2.98
N SER A 59 5.08 -14.02 -3.48
CA SER A 59 5.95 -14.99 -2.82
C SER A 59 6.17 -14.59 -1.36
N GLU A 60 5.89 -15.52 -0.44
CA GLU A 60 6.16 -15.38 1.00
C GLU A 60 7.63 -15.01 1.28
N LYS A 61 8.54 -15.30 0.34
CA LYS A 61 9.97 -14.98 0.40
C LYS A 61 10.32 -13.49 0.26
N SER A 62 9.37 -12.63 -0.12
CA SER A 62 9.61 -11.19 -0.30
C SER A 62 9.30 -10.34 0.94
N LEU A 63 8.81 -10.95 2.03
CA LEU A 63 8.48 -10.20 3.23
C LEU A 63 9.70 -10.07 4.14
N VAL A 64 10.52 -9.05 3.89
CA VAL A 64 11.64 -8.65 4.78
C VAL A 64 11.14 -7.97 6.07
N LEU A 65 9.85 -7.65 6.17
CA LEU A 65 9.28 -6.88 7.28
C LEU A 65 8.54 -7.76 8.30
N PRO A 66 8.61 -7.41 9.60
CA PRO A 66 7.96 -8.16 10.66
C PRO A 66 6.45 -8.22 10.42
N VAL A 67 5.92 -9.44 10.33
CA VAL A 67 4.52 -9.68 10.01
C VAL A 67 3.68 -9.56 11.28
N GLY A 68 2.79 -8.58 11.32
CA GLY A 68 1.83 -8.44 12.42
C GLY A 68 0.80 -9.58 12.44
N THR A 69 0.29 -9.93 13.62
CA THR A 69 -0.88 -10.81 13.76
C THR A 69 -2.17 -10.04 13.46
N LYS A 70 -3.21 -10.73 12.99
CA LYS A 70 -4.50 -10.10 12.67
C LYS A 70 -5.11 -9.49 13.94
N GLU A 71 -4.96 -10.19 15.05
CA GLU A 71 -5.47 -9.83 16.37
C GLU A 71 -4.83 -8.53 16.86
N HIS A 72 -3.51 -8.37 16.68
CA HIS A 72 -2.82 -7.13 17.05
C HIS A 72 -3.29 -5.93 16.23
N VAL A 73 -3.52 -6.12 14.92
CA VAL A 73 -4.04 -5.06 14.04
C VAL A 73 -5.44 -4.64 14.46
N CYS A 74 -6.33 -5.60 14.75
CA CYS A 74 -7.68 -5.33 15.21
C CYS A 74 -7.68 -4.61 16.56
N ALA A 75 -6.97 -5.15 17.56
CA ALA A 75 -6.90 -4.55 18.89
C ALA A 75 -6.35 -3.12 18.85
N THR A 76 -5.26 -2.88 18.09
CA THR A 76 -4.68 -1.53 17.94
C THR A 76 -5.64 -0.57 17.25
N THR A 77 -6.41 -1.06 16.27
CA THR A 77 -7.38 -0.24 15.54
C THR A 77 -8.57 0.15 16.42
N LEU A 78 -9.11 -0.78 17.19
CA LEU A 78 -10.21 -0.53 18.13
C LEU A 78 -9.78 0.41 19.25
N ALA A 79 -8.64 0.16 19.89
CA ALA A 79 -8.13 1.04 20.95
C ALA A 79 -7.90 2.47 20.47
N ALA A 80 -7.43 2.66 19.23
CA ALA A 80 -7.24 3.99 18.66
C ALA A 80 -8.55 4.66 18.23
N LEU A 81 -9.57 3.86 17.87
CA LEU A 81 -10.93 4.36 17.63
C LEU A 81 -11.55 4.86 18.95
N ASP A 82 -11.44 4.07 20.02
CA ASP A 82 -11.97 4.42 21.35
C ASP A 82 -11.26 5.65 21.95
N ALA A 83 -9.97 5.82 21.66
CA ALA A 83 -9.19 6.98 22.09
C ALA A 83 -9.51 8.26 21.31
N CYS A 84 -10.26 8.18 20.20
CA CYS A 84 -10.65 9.32 19.36
C CYS A 84 -9.48 10.22 18.88
N ASP A 85 -8.26 9.69 18.85
CA ASP A 85 -7.04 10.50 18.82
C ASP A 85 -6.69 10.99 17.41
N LYS A 86 -6.63 10.08 16.42
CA LYS A 86 -6.11 10.39 15.06
C LYS A 86 -6.85 9.64 13.95
N PRO A 87 -7.01 10.25 12.76
CA PRO A 87 -7.69 9.62 11.63
C PRO A 87 -6.89 8.49 10.98
N VAL A 88 -5.58 8.42 11.20
CA VAL A 88 -4.70 7.43 10.55
C VAL A 88 -4.04 6.56 11.60
N ILE A 89 -4.36 5.27 11.58
CA ILE A 89 -3.83 4.27 12.51
C ILE A 89 -2.84 3.40 11.77
N ILE A 90 -1.59 3.34 12.25
CA ILE A 90 -0.55 2.46 11.70
C ILE A 90 -0.14 1.48 12.81
N PRO A 91 -0.66 0.24 12.79
CA PRO A 91 -0.29 -0.80 13.73
C PRO A 91 1.19 -1.18 13.62
N GLY A 92 1.89 -1.25 14.75
CA GLY A 92 3.31 -1.61 14.84
C GLY A 92 4.28 -0.43 14.69
N TYR A 93 5.31 -0.41 15.55
CA TYR A 93 6.31 0.67 15.60
C TYR A 93 7.19 0.73 14.33
N PHE A 94 7.62 -0.43 13.82
CA PHE A 94 8.40 -0.52 12.57
C PHE A 94 7.64 0.03 11.36
N ASN A 95 6.33 -0.23 11.28
CA ASN A 95 5.49 0.29 10.20
C ASN A 95 5.36 1.82 10.29
N LYS A 96 5.26 2.38 11.50
CA LYS A 96 5.25 3.84 11.71
C LYS A 96 6.56 4.47 11.24
N LEU A 97 7.70 3.89 11.62
CA LEU A 97 9.02 4.35 11.19
C LEU A 97 9.16 4.28 9.67
N GLN A 98 8.75 3.18 9.06
CA GLN A 98 8.84 3.02 7.61
C GLN A 98 7.97 4.06 6.88
N VAL A 99 6.74 4.33 7.34
CA VAL A 99 5.90 5.38 6.74
C VAL A 99 6.49 6.78 6.96
N ALA A 100 7.14 7.04 8.10
CA ALA A 100 7.84 8.29 8.33
C ALA A 100 9.03 8.45 7.36
N SER A 101 9.80 7.39 7.15
CA SER A 101 10.92 7.37 6.21
C SER A 101 10.48 7.61 4.77
N LEU A 102 9.30 7.11 4.36
CA LEU A 102 8.74 7.36 3.02
C LEU A 102 8.47 8.85 2.74
N ARG A 103 8.27 9.67 3.77
CA ARG A 103 8.08 11.13 3.60
C ARG A 103 9.38 11.87 3.32
N LEU A 104 10.51 11.29 3.69
CA LEU A 104 11.84 11.88 3.53
C LEU A 104 12.61 11.24 2.37
N ALA A 105 12.20 10.04 1.94
CA ALA A 105 12.84 9.31 0.85
C ALA A 105 12.41 9.86 -0.52
N PRO A 106 13.36 10.12 -1.44
CA PRO A 106 13.03 10.46 -2.82
C PRO A 106 12.32 9.30 -3.52
N HIS A 107 11.38 9.61 -4.43
CA HIS A 107 10.56 8.61 -5.13
C HIS A 107 11.37 7.54 -5.88
N SER A 108 12.59 7.85 -6.31
CA SER A 108 13.54 6.90 -6.93
C SER A 108 13.96 5.79 -5.97
N LEU A 109 14.22 6.14 -4.71
CA LEU A 109 14.60 5.19 -3.66
C LEU A 109 13.40 4.31 -3.27
N ILE A 110 12.20 4.89 -3.21
CA ILE A 110 10.96 4.13 -2.94
C ILE A 110 10.71 3.11 -4.05
N ARG A 111 10.92 3.50 -5.32
CA ARG A 111 10.83 2.59 -6.46
C ARG A 111 11.85 1.47 -6.32
N PHE A 112 13.13 1.79 -6.09
CA PHE A 112 14.19 0.80 -5.95
C PHE A 112 13.92 -0.19 -4.80
N LEU A 113 13.53 0.32 -3.62
CA LEU A 113 13.20 -0.51 -2.47
C LEU A 113 11.96 -1.38 -2.72
N SER A 114 10.92 -0.85 -3.36
CA SER A 114 9.76 -1.66 -3.71
C SER A 114 10.11 -2.76 -4.71
N GLN A 115 11.04 -2.52 -5.63
CA GLN A 115 11.51 -3.52 -6.59
C GLN A 115 12.30 -4.64 -5.91
N HIS A 116 13.18 -4.28 -4.97
CA HIS A 116 14.05 -5.26 -4.30
C HIS A 116 13.34 -6.03 -3.18
N LEU A 117 12.49 -5.36 -2.41
CA LEU A 117 11.82 -5.96 -1.27
C LEU A 117 10.73 -6.92 -1.72
N MET A 118 9.92 -6.58 -2.71
CA MET A 118 8.74 -7.39 -3.06
C MET A 118 9.03 -8.60 -3.95
N GLY A 119 10.28 -8.82 -4.38
CA GLY A 119 10.66 -10.02 -5.15
C GLY A 119 9.71 -10.31 -6.32
N GLN A 120 9.17 -9.25 -6.94
CA GLN A 120 8.16 -9.37 -7.97
C GLN A 120 8.83 -9.64 -9.31
N ASP A 121 8.55 -10.79 -9.90
CA ASP A 121 8.77 -11.01 -11.33
C ASP A 121 7.94 -9.97 -12.10
N PHE A 122 8.64 -9.03 -12.74
CA PHE A 122 8.10 -7.78 -13.29
C PHE A 122 7.13 -7.93 -14.47
N LEU A 123 6.80 -9.14 -14.88
CA LEU A 123 6.03 -9.40 -16.09
C LEU A 123 4.61 -9.85 -15.73
N PHE A 124 3.74 -8.89 -15.36
CA PHE A 124 2.29 -9.10 -15.50
C PHE A 124 1.84 -9.06 -16.95
N CYS A 125 2.64 -8.45 -17.81
CA CYS A 125 2.56 -8.61 -19.25
C CYS A 125 3.78 -9.40 -19.62
N ASP A 126 3.61 -10.61 -20.14
CA ASP A 126 4.74 -11.33 -20.73
C ASP A 126 5.35 -10.42 -21.81
N ALA A 127 6.67 -10.37 -21.91
CA ALA A 127 7.31 -9.50 -22.90
C ALA A 127 6.84 -9.89 -24.31
N ASP A 128 6.51 -11.16 -24.46
CA ASP A 128 5.95 -11.74 -25.68
C ASP A 128 4.47 -11.41 -25.86
N GLU A 129 3.68 -11.30 -24.79
CA GLU A 129 2.27 -10.83 -24.85
C GLU A 129 2.19 -9.36 -25.28
N VAL A 130 3.12 -8.51 -24.82
CA VAL A 130 3.21 -7.11 -25.28
C VAL A 130 3.63 -7.06 -26.74
N LYS A 131 4.63 -7.85 -27.14
CA LYS A 131 5.04 -7.95 -28.56
C LYS A 131 3.87 -8.38 -29.44
N GLU A 132 3.11 -9.37 -29.00
CA GLU A 132 1.97 -9.90 -29.75
C GLU A 132 0.82 -8.89 -29.84
N ALA A 133 0.52 -8.16 -28.75
CA ALA A 133 -0.45 -7.08 -28.77
C ALA A 133 -0.06 -5.95 -29.73
N PHE A 134 1.22 -5.55 -29.74
CA PHE A 134 1.74 -4.55 -30.68
C PHE A 134 1.70 -5.05 -32.13
N ALA A 135 2.03 -6.32 -32.37
CA ALA A 135 1.92 -6.95 -33.69
C ALA A 135 0.48 -6.99 -34.20
N ARG A 136 -0.52 -7.31 -33.34
CA ARG A 136 -1.95 -7.27 -33.70
C ARG A 136 -2.42 -5.86 -34.08
N MET A 137 -1.80 -4.83 -33.52
CA MET A 137 -2.09 -3.43 -33.85
C MET A 137 -1.28 -2.92 -35.06
N GLY A 138 -0.46 -3.75 -35.71
CA GLY A 138 0.41 -3.36 -36.83
C GLY A 138 1.51 -2.37 -36.43
N ARG A 139 1.92 -2.35 -35.15
CA ARG A 139 2.90 -1.41 -34.60
C ARG A 139 4.15 -2.14 -34.11
N THR A 140 5.30 -1.48 -34.21
CA THR A 140 6.54 -1.94 -33.59
C THR A 140 6.63 -1.43 -32.15
N LEU A 141 7.19 -2.25 -31.25
CA LEU A 141 7.48 -1.84 -29.88
C LEU A 141 8.44 -0.63 -29.87
N PRO A 142 8.16 0.41 -29.08
CA PRO A 142 9.10 1.51 -28.91
C PRO A 142 10.37 0.99 -28.24
N THR A 143 11.52 1.24 -28.89
CA THR A 143 12.83 0.96 -28.28
C THR A 143 13.08 1.97 -27.18
N ARG A 144 13.51 1.47 -26.02
CA ARG A 144 13.85 2.32 -24.88
C ARG A 144 15.16 3.06 -25.21
N THR A 145 15.05 4.33 -25.59
CA THR A 145 16.16 5.29 -25.65
C THR A 145 16.68 5.63 -24.26
#